data_AF-A0A528BBU4-F1
#
_entry.id   AF-A0A528BBU4-F1
#
_cell.length_a   1.000
_cell.length_b   1.000
_cell.length_c   1.000
_cell.angle_alpha   90.00
_cell.angle_beta   90.00
_cell.angle_gamma   90.00
#
_symmetry.space_group_name_H-M   'P 1'
#
loop_
_entity.id
_entity.type
_entity.pdbx_description
1 polymer ?
#
loop_
_entity_poly.entity_id
_entity_poly.type
_entity_poly.pdbx_seq_one_letter_code
_entity_poly.pdbx_strand_id
1 'polypeptide(L)'
;VTGHVKADIPLQSGVDSSKLDWLVTLDYKDLSLGKPFEDQTVTDADGSITVEPEKAVISAKALLNGIPAELDLIEPLRDGGPPRSRKVALVLDDKMRAAAMPGLSPLLSGTIKVAIDKSGTGNQTVSADLTNARLDIPWAGWSKGPGIPANVTFAMAKSGDTTTLSDFDLDGKTFSIDGGVVLV
;
A
#
# COMPACT_ATOMS: atom_id res chain seq x y z
N VAL A 1 11.76 5.64 -20.71
CA VAL A 1 12.56 5.66 -19.47
C VAL A 1 13.65 6.69 -19.63
N THR A 2 13.78 7.62 -18.68
CA THR A 2 14.81 8.66 -18.65
C THR A 2 15.55 8.56 -17.32
N GLY A 3 16.88 8.59 -17.34
CA GLY A 3 17.69 8.43 -16.12
C GLY A 3 18.79 9.47 -16.03
N HIS A 4 19.02 9.99 -14.83
CA HIS A 4 20.10 10.91 -14.49
C HIS A 4 20.95 10.33 -13.36
N VAL A 5 22.26 10.46 -13.49
CA VAL A 5 23.22 10.01 -12.47
C VAL A 5 24.11 11.19 -12.07
N LYS A 6 24.23 11.43 -10.77
CA LYS A 6 25.18 12.37 -10.18
C LYS A 6 26.05 11.62 -9.17
N ALA A 7 27.36 11.83 -9.21
CA ALA A 7 28.27 11.25 -8.24
C ALA A 7 29.36 12.25 -7.89
N ASP A 8 29.68 12.34 -6.60
CA ASP A 8 30.78 13.17 -6.11
C ASP A 8 32.00 12.27 -5.87
N ILE A 9 32.94 12.28 -6.84
CA ILE A 9 34.09 11.37 -6.88
C ILE A 9 35.35 12.12 -6.41
N PRO A 10 35.93 11.76 -5.26
CA PRO A 10 37.20 12.33 -4.82
C PRO A 10 38.36 11.78 -5.65
N LEU A 11 39.29 12.66 -6.03
CA LEU A 11 40.45 12.33 -6.89
C LEU A 11 41.69 11.87 -6.10
N GLN A 12 41.54 11.58 -4.80
CA GLN A 12 42.63 11.15 -3.93
C GLN A 12 42.71 9.62 -3.89
N SER A 13 43.93 9.08 -3.91
CA SER A 13 44.16 7.65 -3.75
C SER A 13 43.84 7.19 -2.33
N GLY A 14 43.25 5.99 -2.19
CA GLY A 14 42.97 5.39 -0.88
C GLY A 14 41.66 5.83 -0.23
N VAL A 15 40.78 6.53 -0.98
CA VAL A 15 39.45 6.85 -0.49
C VAL A 15 38.60 5.59 -0.41
N ASP A 16 37.95 5.43 0.74
CA ASP A 16 36.98 4.38 1.00
C ASP A 16 35.74 4.57 0.10
N SER A 17 35.56 3.66 -0.86
CA SER A 17 34.45 3.72 -1.82
C SER A 17 33.08 3.60 -1.16
N SER A 18 32.99 3.11 0.08
CA SER A 18 31.73 3.04 0.83
C SER A 18 31.22 4.43 1.26
N LYS A 19 32.10 5.44 1.28
CA LYS A 19 31.81 6.84 1.64
C LYS A 19 31.50 7.73 0.43
N LEU A 20 31.43 7.15 -0.77
CA LEU A 20 31.08 7.91 -1.97
C LEU A 20 29.61 8.30 -1.92
N ASP A 21 29.36 9.59 -2.11
CA ASP A 21 28.02 10.12 -2.27
C ASP A 21 27.62 10.08 -3.75
N TRP A 22 26.45 9.51 -4.02
CA TRP A 22 25.92 9.37 -5.36
C TRP A 22 24.40 9.37 -5.34
N LEU A 23 23.81 9.82 -6.44
CA LEU A 23 22.38 9.92 -6.64
C LEU A 23 22.05 9.40 -8.03
N VAL A 24 21.15 8.43 -8.10
CA VAL A 24 20.53 7.96 -9.33
C VAL A 24 19.06 8.32 -9.29
N THR A 25 18.59 9.04 -10.31
CA THR A 25 17.16 9.35 -10.48
C THR A 25 16.69 8.75 -11.80
N LEU A 26 15.64 7.95 -11.74
CA LEU A 26 15.06 7.26 -12.89
C LEU A 26 13.57 7.58 -12.98
N ASP A 27 13.15 8.16 -14.09
CA ASP A 27 11.75 8.33 -14.44
C ASP A 27 11.34 7.27 -15.47
N TYR A 28 10.22 6.60 -15.22
CA TYR A 28 9.71 5.55 -16.09
C TYR A 28 8.23 5.77 -16.39
N LYS A 29 7.85 5.22 -17.54
CA LYS A 29 6.49 5.26 -18.06
C LYS A 29 6.18 3.90 -18.67
N ASP A 30 4.95 3.43 -18.50
CA ASP A 30 4.41 2.17 -19.03
C ASP A 30 5.25 0.96 -18.60
N LEU A 31 5.81 0.99 -17.38
CA LEU A 31 6.65 -0.09 -16.85
C LEU A 31 5.79 -1.26 -16.37
N SER A 32 6.13 -2.47 -16.81
CA SER A 32 5.55 -3.70 -16.30
C SER A 32 6.64 -4.66 -15.82
N LEU A 33 6.42 -5.30 -14.68
CA LEU A 33 7.38 -6.27 -14.14
C LEU A 33 7.16 -7.63 -14.79
N GLY A 34 8.23 -8.23 -15.33
CA GLY A 34 8.16 -9.56 -15.95
C GLY A 34 7.95 -10.72 -14.96
N LYS A 35 8.06 -10.46 -13.66
CA LYS A 35 7.77 -11.41 -12.58
C LYS A 35 7.03 -10.69 -11.45
N PRO A 36 6.17 -11.39 -10.68
CA PRO A 36 5.52 -10.81 -9.52
C PRO A 36 6.53 -10.28 -8.49
N PHE A 37 6.17 -9.18 -7.83
CA PHE A 37 6.90 -8.57 -6.73
C PHE A 37 6.07 -8.70 -5.45
N GLU A 38 6.59 -9.38 -4.43
CA GLU A 38 5.84 -9.72 -3.20
C GLU A 38 4.47 -10.37 -3.54
N ASP A 39 4.47 -11.31 -4.48
CA ASP A 39 3.29 -11.99 -5.04
C ASP A 39 2.27 -11.07 -5.74
N GLN A 40 2.62 -9.80 -5.96
CA GLN A 40 1.80 -8.84 -6.69
C GLN A 40 2.28 -8.71 -8.14
N THR A 41 1.36 -8.78 -9.08
CA THR A 41 1.60 -8.36 -10.46
C THR A 41 1.60 -6.84 -10.53
N VAL A 42 2.55 -6.26 -11.27
CA VAL A 42 2.68 -4.81 -11.44
C VAL A 42 2.74 -4.50 -12.93
N THR A 43 1.77 -3.73 -13.42
CA THR A 43 1.68 -3.30 -14.82
C THR A 43 1.37 -1.81 -14.92
N ASP A 44 1.61 -1.25 -16.12
CA ASP A 44 1.29 0.14 -16.47
C ASP A 44 1.78 1.17 -15.43
N ALA A 45 2.99 0.95 -14.92
CA ALA A 45 3.54 1.78 -13.87
C ALA A 45 4.22 3.03 -14.47
N ASP A 46 3.80 4.18 -13.96
CA ASP A 46 4.35 5.51 -14.24
C ASP A 46 4.86 6.11 -12.92
N GLY A 47 6.12 6.52 -12.88
CA GLY A 47 6.69 7.02 -11.64
C GLY A 47 8.19 7.29 -11.69
N SER A 48 8.76 7.45 -10.50
CA SER A 48 10.18 7.69 -10.32
C SER A 48 10.79 6.77 -9.28
N ILE A 49 12.08 6.49 -9.47
CA ILE A 49 12.95 5.82 -8.50
C ILE A 49 14.14 6.75 -8.24
N THR A 50 14.35 7.09 -6.98
CA THR A 50 15.56 7.78 -6.51
C THR A 50 16.38 6.81 -5.67
N VAL A 51 17.64 6.58 -6.04
CA VAL A 51 18.54 5.68 -5.35
C VAL A 51 19.73 6.49 -4.85
N GLU A 52 20.01 6.35 -3.56
CA GLU A 52 21.16 6.91 -2.85
C GLU A 52 21.82 5.78 -2.01
N PRO A 53 23.03 5.94 -1.46
CA PRO A 53 23.76 4.85 -0.82
C PRO A 53 22.98 4.11 0.28
N GLU A 54 22.13 4.82 1.01
CA GLU A 54 21.42 4.30 2.18
C GLU A 54 20.02 3.73 1.84
N LYS A 55 19.39 4.19 0.75
CA LYS A 55 18.01 3.83 0.42
C LYS A 55 17.66 3.98 -1.07
N ALA A 56 16.62 3.29 -1.48
CA ALA A 56 15.85 3.59 -2.67
C ALA A 56 14.47 4.13 -2.27
N VAL A 57 14.03 5.20 -2.92
CA VAL A 57 12.70 5.78 -2.79
C VAL A 57 11.96 5.60 -4.11
N ILE A 58 10.76 5.05 -4.07
CA ILE A 58 9.92 4.83 -5.24
C ILE A 58 8.58 5.53 -5.02
N SER A 59 8.15 6.34 -5.98
CA SER A 59 6.80 6.91 -6.02
C SER A 59 6.19 6.64 -7.39
N ALA A 60 5.00 6.03 -7.43
CA ALA A 60 4.42 5.55 -8.68
C ALA A 60 2.90 5.45 -8.65
N LYS A 61 2.29 5.52 -9.83
CA LYS A 61 0.96 4.99 -10.09
C LYS A 61 1.09 3.75 -10.95
N ALA A 62 0.34 2.69 -10.63
CA ALA A 62 0.41 1.44 -11.36
C ALA A 62 -0.92 0.67 -11.25
N LEU A 63 -1.01 -0.44 -11.97
CA LEU A 63 -1.99 -1.48 -11.71
C LEU A 63 -1.34 -2.59 -10.88
N LEU A 64 -1.85 -2.83 -9.67
CA LEU A 64 -1.49 -3.96 -8.83
C LEU A 64 -2.56 -5.05 -8.96
N ASN A 65 -2.24 -6.19 -9.57
CA ASN A 65 -3.25 -7.22 -9.86
C ASN A 65 -4.47 -6.68 -10.64
N GLY A 66 -4.23 -5.72 -11.54
CA GLY A 66 -5.28 -5.03 -12.30
C GLY A 66 -6.06 -3.97 -11.51
N ILE A 67 -5.69 -3.70 -10.24
CA ILE A 67 -6.32 -2.68 -9.39
C ILE A 67 -5.49 -1.40 -9.46
N PRO A 68 -6.10 -0.24 -9.77
CA PRO A 68 -5.42 1.05 -9.71
C PRO A 68 -4.83 1.33 -8.32
N ALA A 69 -3.53 1.62 -8.31
CA ALA A 69 -2.76 1.82 -7.11
C ALA A 69 -1.85 3.05 -7.20
N GLU A 70 -1.70 3.76 -6.09
CA GLU A 70 -0.63 4.71 -5.84
C GLU A 70 0.33 4.10 -4.80
N LEU A 71 1.62 4.29 -5.01
CA LEU A 71 2.70 3.57 -4.36
C LEU A 71 3.73 4.60 -3.86
N ASP A 72 4.04 4.58 -2.57
CA ASP A 72 5.16 5.32 -1.97
C ASP A 72 6.00 4.36 -1.09
N LEU A 73 7.25 4.12 -1.50
CA LEU A 73 8.09 3.05 -0.96
C LEU A 73 9.45 3.62 -0.57
N ILE A 74 9.98 3.12 0.55
CA ILE A 74 11.36 3.31 0.98
C ILE A 74 11.96 1.92 1.22
N GLU A 75 13.02 1.61 0.48
CA GLU A 75 13.79 0.38 0.60
C GLU A 75 15.19 0.70 1.13
N PRO A 76 15.56 0.29 2.37
CA PRO A 76 16.92 0.45 2.85
C PRO A 76 17.88 -0.43 2.03
N LEU A 77 19.05 0.12 1.67
CA LEU A 77 20.06 -0.60 0.89
C LEU A 77 21.25 -1.06 1.75
N ARG A 78 21.31 -0.63 3.01
CA ARG A 78 22.35 -0.95 3.99
C ARG A 78 21.78 -1.06 5.40
N ASP A 79 22.51 -1.75 6.26
CA ASP A 79 22.21 -1.79 7.69
C ASP A 79 22.37 -0.40 8.30
N GLY A 80 21.42 0.02 9.14
CA GLY A 80 21.39 1.36 9.73
C GLY A 80 20.79 2.46 8.83
N GLY A 81 20.38 2.11 7.61
CA GLY A 81 19.57 2.97 6.75
C GLY A 81 18.17 3.26 7.35
N PRO A 82 17.39 4.14 6.72
CA PRO A 82 16.05 4.46 7.20
C PRO A 82 15.14 3.22 7.23
N PRO A 83 14.09 3.21 8.08
CA PRO A 83 13.19 2.08 8.16
C PRO A 83 12.52 1.82 6.80
N ARG A 84 12.39 0.53 6.45
CA ARG A 84 11.60 0.11 5.29
C ARG A 84 10.17 0.64 5.44
N SER A 85 9.64 1.22 4.37
CA SER A 85 8.27 1.75 4.30
C SER A 85 7.60 1.31 3.00
N ARG A 86 6.35 0.86 3.10
CA ARG A 86 5.49 0.48 1.98
C ARG A 86 4.12 1.09 2.22
N LYS A 87 3.83 2.20 1.55
CA LYS A 87 2.51 2.83 1.55
C LYS A 87 1.86 2.61 0.20
N VAL A 88 0.66 2.04 0.22
CA VAL A 88 -0.10 1.71 -0.99
C VAL A 88 -1.52 2.22 -0.83
N ALA A 89 -2.00 3.01 -1.78
CA ALA A 89 -3.39 3.42 -1.86
C ALA A 89 -4.06 2.73 -3.05
N LEU A 90 -5.15 2.01 -2.81
CA LEU A 90 -5.90 1.26 -3.80
C LEU A 90 -7.28 1.88 -3.99
N VAL A 91 -7.77 1.87 -5.23
CA VAL A 91 -9.17 2.21 -5.54
C VAL A 91 -9.88 0.95 -6.01
N LEU A 92 -10.89 0.52 -5.24
CA LEU A 92 -11.59 -0.75 -5.46
C LEU A 92 -13.05 -0.46 -5.80
N ASP A 93 -13.48 -0.87 -6.98
CA ASP A 93 -14.90 -0.97 -7.32
C ASP A 93 -15.49 -2.33 -6.89
N ASP A 94 -16.79 -2.54 -7.16
CA ASP A 94 -17.50 -3.76 -6.80
C ASP A 94 -16.90 -5.00 -7.46
N LYS A 95 -16.46 -4.90 -8.72
CA LYS A 95 -15.92 -6.02 -9.48
C LYS A 95 -14.55 -6.42 -8.91
N MET A 96 -13.68 -5.45 -8.69
CA MET A 96 -12.34 -5.64 -8.12
C MET A 96 -12.44 -6.19 -6.69
N ARG A 97 -13.33 -5.63 -5.87
CA ARG A 97 -13.54 -6.09 -4.50
C ARG A 97 -14.13 -7.49 -4.44
N ALA A 98 -15.09 -7.84 -5.30
CA ALA A 98 -15.64 -9.19 -5.37
C ALA A 98 -14.59 -10.24 -5.78
N ALA A 99 -13.65 -9.87 -6.65
CA ALA A 99 -12.56 -10.76 -7.05
C ALA A 99 -11.53 -10.97 -5.92
N ALA A 100 -11.16 -9.89 -5.21
CA ALA A 100 -10.14 -9.94 -4.17
C ALA A 100 -10.68 -10.41 -2.80
N MET A 101 -11.93 -10.06 -2.46
CA MET A 101 -12.57 -10.25 -1.16
C MET A 101 -14.05 -10.65 -1.35
N PRO A 102 -14.34 -11.84 -1.91
CA PRO A 102 -15.71 -12.24 -2.29
C PRO A 102 -16.70 -12.26 -1.11
N GLY A 103 -16.23 -12.56 0.11
CA GLY A 103 -17.06 -12.57 1.31
C GLY A 103 -17.58 -11.20 1.74
N LEU A 104 -17.02 -10.11 1.20
CA LEU A 104 -17.37 -8.73 1.58
C LEU A 104 -18.54 -8.17 0.75
N SER A 105 -18.87 -8.78 -0.39
CA SER A 105 -19.92 -8.30 -1.31
C SER A 105 -21.31 -8.15 -0.68
N PRO A 106 -21.78 -9.02 0.25
CA PRO A 106 -23.07 -8.82 0.90
C PRO A 106 -23.10 -7.65 1.88
N LEU A 107 -21.93 -7.20 2.33
CA LEU A 107 -21.79 -6.18 3.37
C LEU A 107 -21.43 -4.82 2.79
N LEU A 108 -20.75 -4.76 1.65
CA LEU A 108 -20.20 -3.53 1.10
C LEU A 108 -20.39 -3.45 -0.40
N SER A 109 -20.92 -2.32 -0.88
CA SER A 109 -21.07 -1.96 -2.30
C SER A 109 -20.64 -0.51 -2.56
N GLY A 110 -20.28 -0.20 -3.80
CA GLY A 110 -19.71 1.08 -4.20
C GLY A 110 -18.18 1.11 -4.19
N THR A 111 -17.62 2.20 -4.72
CA THR A 111 -16.17 2.40 -4.79
C THR A 111 -15.61 2.86 -3.46
N ILE A 112 -14.52 2.21 -3.03
CA ILE A 112 -13.78 2.57 -1.81
C ILE A 112 -12.33 2.90 -2.14
N LYS A 113 -11.73 3.75 -1.31
CA LYS A 113 -10.29 3.98 -1.28
C LYS A 113 -9.72 3.28 -0.07
N VAL A 114 -8.73 2.42 -0.27
CA VAL A 114 -8.06 1.67 0.79
C VAL A 114 -6.60 2.11 0.85
N ALA A 115 -6.13 2.53 2.00
CA ALA A 115 -4.72 2.79 2.26
C ALA A 115 -4.14 1.66 3.10
N ILE A 116 -2.97 1.19 2.70
CA ILE A 116 -2.20 0.15 3.34
C ILE A 116 -0.86 0.77 3.72
N ASP A 117 -0.52 0.72 5.01
CA ASP A 117 0.77 1.14 5.53
C ASP A 117 1.48 -0.06 6.18
N LYS A 118 2.56 -0.50 5.55
CA LYS A 118 3.47 -1.51 6.06
C LYS A 118 4.85 -0.86 6.25
N SER A 119 4.90 0.09 7.18
CA SER A 119 6.14 0.76 7.60
C SER A 119 6.68 0.17 8.89
N GLY A 120 8.00 -0.10 8.92
CA GLY A 120 8.68 -0.69 10.08
C GLY A 120 8.56 -2.22 10.14
N THR A 121 8.65 -2.76 11.36
CA THR A 121 8.65 -4.22 11.64
C THR A 121 7.30 -4.74 12.16
N GLY A 122 6.28 -3.88 12.20
CA GLY A 122 4.98 -4.17 12.78
C GLY A 122 3.96 -4.76 11.82
N ASN A 123 2.73 -4.91 12.31
CA ASN A 123 1.57 -5.33 11.53
C ASN A 123 1.26 -4.32 10.42
N GLN A 124 0.58 -4.79 9.37
CA GLN A 124 0.13 -3.94 8.28
C GLN A 124 -1.10 -3.15 8.73
N THR A 125 -1.01 -1.84 8.82
CA THR A 125 -2.19 -1.00 9.09
C THR A 125 -2.98 -0.80 7.81
N VAL A 126 -4.29 -1.01 7.87
CA VAL A 126 -5.22 -0.80 6.76
C VAL A 126 -6.24 0.23 7.18
N SER A 127 -6.53 1.19 6.31
CA SER A 127 -7.63 2.12 6.46
C SER A 127 -8.44 2.22 5.17
N ALA A 128 -9.73 2.49 5.27
CA ALA A 128 -10.56 2.73 4.10
C ALA A 128 -11.58 3.85 4.33
N ASP A 129 -11.73 4.70 3.32
CA ASP A 129 -12.81 5.68 3.23
C ASP A 129 -14.05 5.00 2.64
N LEU A 130 -15.10 4.89 3.45
CA LEU A 130 -16.37 4.26 3.14
C LEU A 130 -17.48 5.29 2.87
N THR A 131 -17.15 6.58 2.77
CA THR A 131 -18.12 7.67 2.59
C THR A 131 -19.00 7.42 1.36
N ASN A 132 -18.40 7.04 0.24
CA ASN A 132 -19.10 6.80 -1.02
C ASN A 132 -19.59 5.35 -1.18
N ALA A 133 -19.35 4.49 -0.19
CA ALA A 133 -19.83 3.13 -0.19
C ALA A 133 -21.15 2.99 0.57
N ARG A 134 -21.93 1.99 0.17
CA ARG A 134 -23.05 1.48 0.93
C ARG A 134 -22.56 0.31 1.78
N LEU A 135 -22.83 0.39 3.08
CA LEU A 135 -22.53 -0.67 4.05
C LEU A 135 -23.86 -1.27 4.51
N ASP A 136 -23.99 -2.59 4.47
CA ASP A 136 -25.18 -3.33 4.91
C ASP A 136 -24.75 -4.35 5.98
N ILE A 137 -25.46 -4.38 7.10
CA ILE A 137 -25.30 -5.37 8.17
C ILE A 137 -26.63 -6.13 8.29
N PRO A 138 -26.83 -7.19 7.47
CA PRO A 138 -28.15 -7.79 7.29
C PRO A 138 -28.75 -8.35 8.59
N TRP A 139 -27.93 -8.96 9.44
CA TRP A 139 -28.39 -9.54 10.71
C TRP A 139 -28.81 -8.50 11.75
N ALA A 140 -28.31 -7.27 11.64
CA ALA A 140 -28.71 -6.15 12.49
C ALA A 140 -29.87 -5.34 11.89
N GLY A 141 -30.30 -5.68 10.67
CA GLY A 141 -31.30 -4.89 9.92
C GLY A 141 -30.84 -3.45 9.67
N TRP A 142 -29.52 -3.22 9.59
CA TRP A 142 -28.94 -1.90 9.53
C TRP A 142 -28.19 -1.68 8.21
N SER A 143 -28.22 -0.45 7.70
CA SER A 143 -27.48 -0.05 6.50
C SER A 143 -27.07 1.41 6.55
N LYS A 144 -25.91 1.73 5.98
CA LYS A 144 -25.45 3.08 5.64
C LYS A 144 -25.49 3.25 4.12
N GLY A 145 -26.13 4.32 3.64
CA GLY A 145 -26.07 4.71 2.23
C GLY A 145 -24.78 5.45 1.84
N PRO A 146 -24.51 5.63 0.53
CA PRO A 146 -23.42 6.48 0.05
C PRO A 146 -23.66 7.95 0.42
N GLY A 147 -22.58 8.71 0.60
CA GLY A 147 -22.59 10.13 0.98
C GLY A 147 -22.61 10.39 2.49
N ILE A 148 -22.77 9.36 3.32
CA ILE A 148 -22.64 9.45 4.78
C ILE A 148 -21.19 9.12 5.15
N PRO A 149 -20.43 10.03 5.80
CA PRO A 149 -19.06 9.78 6.20
C PRO A 149 -18.94 8.55 7.09
N ALA A 150 -18.00 7.68 6.75
CA ALA A 150 -17.59 6.53 7.55
C ALA A 150 -16.17 6.10 7.15
N ASN A 151 -15.41 5.62 8.11
CA ASN A 151 -14.07 5.08 7.91
C ASN A 151 -13.93 3.76 8.65
N VAL A 152 -13.05 2.90 8.14
CA VAL A 152 -12.60 1.73 8.86
C VAL A 152 -11.09 1.73 8.98
N THR A 153 -10.57 1.32 10.13
CA THR A 153 -9.15 1.11 10.40
C THR A 153 -8.95 -0.21 11.13
N PHE A 154 -7.88 -0.93 10.82
CA PHE A 154 -7.45 -2.12 11.55
C PHE A 154 -5.97 -2.42 11.30
N ALA A 155 -5.33 -3.11 12.24
CA ALA A 155 -4.03 -3.73 12.02
C ALA A 155 -4.23 -5.19 11.57
N MET A 156 -3.57 -5.57 10.48
CA MET A 156 -3.67 -6.88 9.87
C MET A 156 -2.38 -7.67 10.04
N ALA A 157 -2.51 -8.91 10.50
CA ALA A 157 -1.43 -9.90 10.57
C ALA A 157 -1.87 -11.20 9.89
N LYS A 158 -0.98 -11.82 9.11
CA LYS A 158 -1.23 -13.11 8.47
C LYS A 158 -0.27 -14.16 9.04
N SER A 159 -0.81 -15.32 9.44
CA SER A 159 -0.04 -16.46 9.93
C SER A 159 -0.59 -17.75 9.32
N GLY A 160 0.13 -18.30 8.34
CA GLY A 160 -0.38 -19.40 7.51
C GLY A 160 -1.65 -18.97 6.77
N ASP A 161 -2.72 -19.72 6.96
CA ASP A 161 -4.05 -19.45 6.37
C ASP A 161 -4.90 -18.49 7.21
N THR A 162 -4.48 -18.20 8.46
CA THR A 162 -5.21 -17.32 9.35
C THR A 162 -4.83 -15.86 9.11
N THR A 163 -5.84 -15.00 8.97
CA THR A 163 -5.69 -13.55 8.96
C THR A 163 -6.36 -12.95 10.19
N THR A 164 -5.61 -12.23 11.00
CA THR A 164 -6.11 -11.53 12.18
C THR A 164 -6.18 -10.04 11.89
N LEU A 165 -7.33 -9.44 12.14
CA LEU A 165 -7.56 -8.00 12.14
C LEU A 165 -7.70 -7.57 13.61
N SER A 166 -6.65 -6.96 14.17
CA SER A 166 -6.70 -6.35 15.51
C SER A 166 -7.04 -4.87 15.41
N ASP A 167 -7.49 -4.31 16.54
CA ASP A 167 -7.82 -2.88 16.64
C ASP A 167 -8.77 -2.45 15.52
N PHE A 168 -9.72 -3.34 15.19
CA PHE A 168 -10.73 -3.06 14.19
C PHE A 168 -11.61 -1.96 14.74
N ASP A 169 -11.73 -0.87 13.99
CA ASP A 169 -12.54 0.29 14.30
C ASP A 169 -13.24 0.73 13.02
N LEU A 170 -14.56 0.60 12.99
CA LEU A 170 -15.42 1.13 11.96
C LEU A 170 -16.23 2.25 12.60
N ASP A 171 -15.92 3.49 12.22
CA ASP A 171 -16.56 4.69 12.74
C ASP A 171 -17.43 5.34 11.66
N GLY A 172 -18.58 5.84 12.09
CA GLY A 172 -19.45 6.69 11.29
C GLY A 172 -20.31 7.58 12.17
N LYS A 173 -21.00 8.54 11.55
CA LYS A 173 -21.71 9.60 12.29
C LYS A 173 -22.67 9.11 13.39
N THR A 174 -23.29 7.95 13.19
CA THR A 174 -24.36 7.43 14.08
C THR A 174 -24.09 6.00 14.55
N PHE A 175 -22.90 5.47 14.29
CA PHE A 175 -22.57 4.08 14.61
C PHE A 175 -21.06 3.91 14.75
N SER A 176 -20.66 2.99 15.61
CA SER A 176 -19.28 2.53 15.70
C SER A 176 -19.27 1.02 15.93
N ILE A 177 -18.27 0.33 15.37
CA ILE A 177 -18.01 -1.09 15.62
C ILE A 177 -16.52 -1.23 15.90
N ASP A 178 -16.18 -1.68 17.11
CA ASP A 178 -14.81 -1.95 17.52
C ASP A 178 -14.59 -3.43 17.87
N GLY A 179 -13.36 -3.92 17.75
CA GLY A 179 -12.98 -5.24 18.24
C GLY A 179 -11.82 -5.91 17.49
N GLY A 180 -11.87 -7.24 17.42
CA GLY A 180 -10.91 -8.06 16.69
C GLY A 180 -11.62 -9.12 15.84
N VAL A 181 -11.10 -9.35 14.64
CA VAL A 181 -11.63 -10.33 13.69
C VAL A 181 -10.56 -11.37 13.37
N VAL A 182 -10.94 -12.63 13.35
CA VAL A 182 -10.08 -13.74 12.91
C VAL A 182 -10.75 -14.42 11.72
N LEU A 183 -10.02 -14.47 10.62
CA LEU A 183 -10.43 -15.10 9.36
C LEU A 183 -9.59 -16.37 9.20
N VAL A 184 -10.26 -17.51 8.99
CA VAL A 184 -9.66 -18.85 8.82
C VAL A 184 -10.14 -19.51 7.53
#